data_AF-A0A261AC77-F1
#
_entry.id   AF-A0A261AC77-F1
#
_cell.length_a   1.000
_cell.length_b   1.000
_cell.length_c   1.000
_cell.angle_alpha   90.00
_cell.angle_beta   90.00
_cell.angle_gamma   90.00
#
_symmetry.space_group_name_H-M   'P 1'
#
loop_
_entity.id
_entity.type
_entity.pdbx_description
1 polymer ?
#
loop_
_entity_poly.entity_id
_entity_poly.type
_entity_poly.pdbx_seq_one_letter_code
_entity_poly.pdbx_strand_id
1 'polypeptide(L)'
;MSRPLSYVSLKIVILYLELHTRFKVIASMPSLKFADLVTPFHIQNLDLEQSKFKVNQAEYNFELVKIFNKDKTRYNEYFRLTITTRSFVTYEYLTAQDSIEKAMWYLAKKLFRDNMQVTNLSLRSDGERRLTWLPLDLKLKTHQLFVGQGASLIQAKQLTRDCDPTIQRI
;
A
#
# COMPACT_ATOMS: atom_id res chain seq x y z
N MET A 1 24.71 12.25 -25.92
CA MET A 1 23.25 12.43 -26.00
C MET A 1 22.57 11.18 -25.44
N SER A 2 21.76 11.31 -24.38
CA SER A 2 20.99 10.19 -23.84
C SER A 2 19.82 9.89 -24.78
N ARG A 3 19.73 8.66 -25.29
CA ARG A 3 18.55 8.21 -26.03
C ARG A 3 17.47 7.88 -25.00
N PRO A 4 16.26 8.48 -25.08
CA PRO A 4 15.16 8.07 -24.21
C PRO A 4 14.84 6.60 -24.46
N LEU A 5 14.54 5.86 -23.39
CA LEU A 5 14.08 4.47 -23.49
C LEU A 5 12.89 4.39 -24.46
N SER A 6 12.88 3.36 -25.31
CA SER A 6 11.70 3.06 -26.11
C SER A 6 10.50 2.81 -25.18
N TYR A 7 9.29 3.07 -25.65
CA TYR A 7 8.07 2.87 -24.85
C TYR A 7 7.98 1.45 -24.26
N VAL A 8 8.37 0.43 -25.03
CA VAL A 8 8.40 -0.97 -24.59
C VAL A 8 9.42 -1.18 -23.47
N SER A 9 10.63 -0.64 -23.63
CA SER A 9 11.68 -0.74 -22.61
C SER A 9 11.28 -0.02 -21.31
N LEU A 10 10.64 1.14 -21.41
CA LEU A 10 10.15 1.89 -20.27
C LEU A 10 9.06 1.12 -19.51
N LYS A 11 8.13 0.48 -20.23
CA LYS A 11 7.09 -0.37 -19.64
C LYS A 11 7.68 -1.53 -18.83
N ILE A 12 8.72 -2.18 -19.36
CA ILE A 12 9.42 -3.26 -18.66
C ILE A 12 10.10 -2.73 -17.39
N VAL A 13 10.83 -1.61 -17.48
CA VAL A 13 11.49 -1.02 -16.31
C VAL A 13 10.47 -0.71 -15.22
N ILE A 14 9.39 0.00 -15.56
CA ILE A 14 8.32 0.38 -14.61
C ILE A 14 7.63 -0.85 -14.00
N LEU A 15 7.46 -1.92 -14.77
CA LEU A 15 6.84 -3.17 -14.30
C LEU A 15 7.63 -3.83 -13.17
N TYR A 16 8.97 -3.77 -13.23
CA TYR A 16 9.86 -4.43 -12.26
C TYR A 16 10.34 -3.51 -11.12
N LEU A 17 9.99 -2.23 -11.14
CA LEU A 17 10.28 -1.34 -10.02
C LEU A 17 9.43 -1.69 -8.80
N GLU A 18 10.06 -1.75 -7.63
CA GLU A 18 9.34 -1.83 -6.36
C GLU A 18 8.43 -0.62 -6.16
N LEU A 19 7.31 -0.83 -5.45
CA LEU A 19 6.24 0.16 -5.28
C LEU A 19 6.77 1.53 -4.84
N HIS A 20 7.57 1.56 -3.77
CA HIS A 20 8.13 2.79 -3.23
C HIS A 20 9.13 3.44 -4.21
N THR A 21 9.92 2.67 -4.96
CA THR A 21 10.89 3.19 -5.93
C THR A 21 10.15 3.76 -7.12
N ARG A 22 9.13 3.06 -7.61
CA ARG A 22 8.24 3.50 -8.68
C ARG A 22 7.59 4.83 -8.32
N PHE A 23 7.03 4.99 -7.11
CA PHE A 23 6.48 6.28 -6.68
C PHE A 23 7.51 7.41 -6.69
N LYS A 24 8.72 7.17 -6.17
CA LYS A 24 9.80 8.17 -6.19
C LYS A 24 10.19 8.55 -7.62
N VAL A 25 10.39 7.56 -8.50
CA VAL A 25 10.76 7.77 -9.90
C VAL A 25 9.70 8.58 -10.65
N ILE A 26 8.41 8.23 -10.49
CA ILE A 26 7.32 8.94 -11.16
C ILE A 26 7.14 10.35 -10.61
N ALA A 27 7.37 10.57 -9.31
CA ALA A 27 7.35 11.90 -8.72
C ALA A 27 8.50 12.78 -9.24
N SER A 28 9.70 12.23 -9.39
CA SER A 28 10.87 12.94 -9.93
C SER A 28 10.81 13.13 -11.44
N MET A 29 10.11 12.26 -12.18
CA MET A 29 10.01 12.29 -13.64
C MET A 29 8.54 12.18 -14.09
N PRO A 30 7.79 13.31 -14.06
CA PRO A 30 6.37 13.30 -14.40
C PRO A 30 6.04 12.83 -15.83
N SER A 31 6.99 12.92 -16.75
CA SER A 31 6.86 12.42 -18.13
C SER A 31 6.62 10.90 -18.19
N LEU A 32 6.97 10.16 -17.13
CA LEU A 32 6.76 8.72 -17.04
C LEU A 32 5.35 8.32 -16.58
N LYS A 33 4.51 9.28 -16.15
CA LYS A 33 3.15 9.02 -15.64
C LYS A 33 2.28 8.24 -16.63
N PHE A 34 2.39 8.52 -17.94
CA PHE A 34 1.61 7.79 -18.94
C PHE A 34 1.94 6.30 -18.95
N ALA A 35 3.23 5.95 -18.94
CA ALA A 35 3.68 4.56 -18.91
C ALA A 35 3.33 3.91 -17.56
N ASP A 36 3.40 4.65 -16.45
CA ASP A 36 2.97 4.20 -15.13
C ASP A 36 1.48 3.84 -15.06
N LEU A 37 0.60 4.66 -15.64
CA LEU A 37 -0.85 4.44 -15.59
C LEU A 37 -1.29 3.18 -16.33
N VAL A 38 -0.65 2.86 -17.46
CA VAL A 38 -0.99 1.69 -18.28
C VAL A 38 -0.24 0.43 -17.88
N THR A 39 0.81 0.55 -17.06
CA THR A 39 1.58 -0.61 -16.59
C THR A 39 0.96 -1.14 -15.30
N PRO A 40 0.34 -2.34 -15.32
CA PRO A 40 -0.25 -2.91 -14.12
C PRO A 40 0.78 -3.07 -13.01
N PHE A 41 0.34 -2.88 -11.78
CA PHE A 41 1.19 -3.10 -10.62
C PHE A 41 0.95 -4.52 -10.10
N HIS A 42 1.92 -5.41 -10.28
CA HIS A 42 1.83 -6.78 -9.83
C HIS A 42 2.37 -6.90 -8.40
N ILE A 43 1.47 -7.15 -7.45
CA ILE A 43 1.82 -7.55 -6.09
C ILE A 43 1.76 -9.07 -6.03
N GLN A 44 2.86 -9.70 -5.62
CA GLN A 44 2.86 -11.12 -5.32
C GLN A 44 2.11 -11.39 -4.02
N ASN A 45 2.46 -10.67 -2.95
CA ASN A 45 1.84 -10.84 -1.63
C ASN A 45 1.37 -9.50 -1.07
N LEU A 46 0.08 -9.40 -0.75
CA LEU A 46 -0.50 -8.28 -0.02
C LEU A 46 -1.06 -8.81 1.31
N ASP A 47 -0.39 -8.49 2.41
CA ASP A 47 -0.89 -8.82 3.75
C ASP A 47 -1.47 -7.57 4.40
N LEU A 48 -2.74 -7.63 4.77
CA LEU A 48 -3.46 -6.52 5.41
C LEU A 48 -3.70 -6.87 6.89
N GLU A 49 -3.22 -6.02 7.79
CA GLU A 49 -3.33 -6.15 9.25
C GLU A 49 -3.92 -4.86 9.87
N GLN A 50 -4.26 -4.87 11.16
CA GLN A 50 -5.03 -3.76 11.75
C GLN A 50 -4.31 -2.40 11.67
N SER A 51 -3.00 -2.33 11.91
CA SER A 51 -2.22 -1.07 11.96
C SER A 51 -1.07 -1.03 10.95
N LYS A 52 -1.00 -2.02 10.08
CA LYS A 52 0.08 -2.16 9.10
C LYS A 52 -0.37 -2.98 7.91
N PHE A 53 0.39 -2.88 6.83
CA PHE A 53 0.25 -3.79 5.71
C PHE A 53 1.61 -4.12 5.13
N LYS A 54 1.70 -5.25 4.42
CA LYS A 54 2.91 -5.67 3.74
C LYS A 54 2.61 -5.83 2.26
N VAL A 55 3.48 -5.25 1.44
CA VAL A 55 3.47 -5.41 -0.01
C VAL A 55 4.76 -6.11 -0.40
N ASN A 56 4.66 -7.34 -0.86
CA ASN A 56 5.77 -8.23 -1.17
C ASN A 56 6.72 -8.38 0.05
N GLN A 57 7.82 -7.63 0.06
CA GLN A 57 8.86 -7.66 1.11
C GLN A 57 8.98 -6.33 1.85
N ALA A 58 8.12 -5.36 1.53
CA ALA A 58 8.08 -4.06 2.18
C ALA A 58 6.95 -4.03 3.21
N GLU A 59 7.28 -3.68 4.44
CA GLU A 59 6.33 -3.48 5.53
C GLU A 59 6.04 -1.99 5.70
N TYR A 60 4.78 -1.66 5.84
CA TYR A 60 4.27 -0.30 5.99
C TYR A 60 3.56 -0.24 7.34
N ASN A 61 4.17 0.46 8.29
CA ASN A 61 3.67 0.58 9.66
C ASN A 61 3.24 2.01 9.97
N PHE A 62 2.14 2.13 10.70
CA PHE A 62 1.56 3.41 11.11
C PHE A 62 1.68 3.64 12.60
N GLU A 63 2.09 4.85 12.96
CA GLU A 63 2.21 5.24 14.36
C GLU A 63 1.95 6.74 14.53
N LEU A 64 1.31 7.09 15.64
CA LEU A 64 1.19 8.47 16.08
C LEU A 64 2.49 8.87 16.78
N VAL A 65 3.14 9.93 16.31
CA VAL A 65 4.38 10.44 16.91
C VAL A 65 4.21 11.89 17.34
N LYS A 66 4.82 12.22 18.48
CA LYS A 66 4.91 13.59 18.99
C LYS A 66 6.26 14.16 18.62
N ILE A 67 6.26 15.22 17.81
CA ILE A 67 7.48 15.95 17.47
C ILE A 67 7.47 17.25 18.24
N PHE A 68 8.43 17.38 19.17
CA PHE A 68 8.60 18.57 19.98
C PHE A 68 9.18 19.71 19.16
N ASN A 69 8.68 20.92 19.41
CA ASN A 69 9.29 22.15 18.89
C ASN A 69 10.69 22.34 19.50
N LYS A 70 11.48 23.24 18.91
CA LYS A 70 12.88 23.50 19.34
C LYS A 70 13.00 23.88 20.81
N ASP A 71 11.97 24.50 21.37
CA ASP A 71 11.90 24.92 22.78
C ASP A 71 11.52 23.78 23.73
N LYS A 72 11.14 22.59 23.22
CA LYS A 72 10.66 21.43 23.97
C LYS A 72 9.44 21.68 24.85
N THR A 73 8.74 22.81 24.67
CA THR A 73 7.56 23.15 25.50
C THR A 73 6.25 22.72 24.85
N ARG A 74 6.22 22.65 23.52
CA ARG A 74 5.06 22.25 22.72
C ARG A 74 5.44 21.11 21.79
N TYR A 75 4.48 20.27 21.46
CA TYR A 75 4.62 19.24 20.44
C TYR A 75 3.49 19.33 19.43
N ASN A 76 3.79 18.92 18.21
CA ASN A 76 2.79 18.64 17.19
C ASN A 76 2.68 17.11 17.05
N GLU A 77 1.46 16.62 16.84
CA GLU A 77 1.21 15.22 16.55
C GLU A 77 1.24 14.99 15.04
N TYR A 78 1.89 13.91 14.63
CA TYR A 78 1.96 13.47 13.24
C TYR A 78 1.65 11.99 13.15
N PHE A 79 1.04 11.57 12.06
CA PHE A 79 1.12 10.17 11.65
C PHE A 79 2.41 9.95 10.91
N ARG A 80 3.21 9.01 11.40
CA ARG A 80 4.41 8.54 10.72
C ARG A 80 4.07 7.25 10.00
N LEU A 81 4.25 7.26 8.69
CA LEU A 81 4.34 6.05 7.88
C LEU A 81 5.80 5.62 7.84
N THR A 82 6.09 4.47 8.45
CA THR A 82 7.39 3.81 8.39
C THR A 82 7.34 2.75 7.29
N ILE A 83 8.17 2.92 6.27
CA ILE A 83 8.33 1.95 5.18
C ILE A 83 9.65 1.22 5.41
N THR A 84 9.55 -0.03 5.80
CA THR A 84 10.69 -0.92 6.02
C THR A 84 10.82 -1.85 4.83
N THR A 85 11.95 -1.76 4.13
CA THR A 85 12.34 -2.72 3.09
C THR A 85 13.52 -3.55 3.59
N ARG A 86 14.00 -4.49 2.78
CA ARG A 86 15.21 -5.27 3.10
C ARG A 86 16.46 -4.41 3.32
N SER A 87 16.53 -3.24 2.68
CA SER A 87 17.79 -2.48 2.57
C SER A 87 17.75 -1.12 3.27
N PHE A 88 16.57 -0.58 3.56
CA PHE A 88 16.42 0.73 4.19
C PHE A 88 15.07 0.88 4.87
N VAL A 89 15.05 1.83 5.81
CA VAL A 89 13.83 2.35 6.45
C VAL A 89 13.64 3.79 5.99
N THR A 90 12.44 4.13 5.55
CA THR A 90 12.06 5.51 5.22
C THR A 90 10.83 5.94 5.99
N TYR A 91 10.76 7.24 6.29
CA TYR A 91 9.66 7.84 7.04
C TYR A 91 8.94 8.87 6.17
N GLU A 92 7.61 8.80 6.15
CA GLU A 92 6.74 9.85 5.60
C GLU A 92 5.86 10.38 6.74
N TYR A 93 5.80 11.69 6.92
CA TYR A 93 5.02 12.34 7.97
C TYR A 93 3.77 12.96 7.37
N LEU A 94 2.62 12.67 7.97
CA LEU A 94 1.33 13.27 7.67
C LEU A 94 0.86 14.05 8.91
N THR A 95 0.30 15.25 8.72
CA THR A 95 -0.23 16.04 9.83
C THR A 95 -1.38 15.29 10.51
N ALA A 96 -1.38 15.19 11.84
CA ALA A 96 -2.41 14.47 12.60
C ALA A 96 -3.72 15.27 12.76
N GLN A 97 -4.12 16.04 11.74
CA GLN A 97 -5.40 16.78 11.75
C GLN A 97 -6.61 15.85 11.59
N ASP A 98 -6.37 14.62 11.14
CA ASP A 98 -7.40 13.62 10.85
C ASP A 98 -7.22 12.35 11.72
N SER A 99 -8.15 11.39 11.68
CA SER A 99 -7.98 10.12 12.39
C SER A 99 -6.97 9.20 11.69
N ILE A 100 -6.39 8.23 12.42
CA ILE A 100 -5.53 7.16 11.85
C ILE A 100 -6.24 6.52 10.66
N GLU A 101 -7.53 6.25 10.79
CA GLU A 101 -8.35 5.63 9.74
C GLU A 101 -8.37 6.47 8.46
N LYS A 102 -8.58 7.79 8.57
CA LYS A 102 -8.56 8.70 7.41
C LYS A 102 -7.18 8.77 6.76
N ALA A 103 -6.11 8.81 7.55
CA ALA A 103 -4.74 8.83 7.04
C ALA A 103 -4.40 7.53 6.29
N MET A 104 -4.76 6.38 6.86
CA MET A 104 -4.58 5.08 6.21
C MET A 104 -5.47 4.93 4.99
N TRP A 105 -6.68 5.49 4.99
CA TRP A 105 -7.56 5.53 3.82
C TRP A 105 -6.96 6.38 2.69
N TYR A 106 -6.43 7.58 2.98
CA TYR A 106 -5.77 8.43 1.99
C TYR A 106 -4.58 7.72 1.34
N LEU A 107 -3.77 7.04 2.14
CA LEU A 107 -2.63 6.28 1.65
C LEU A 107 -3.06 5.03 0.89
N ALA A 108 -4.08 4.31 1.36
CA ALA A 108 -4.65 3.20 0.62
C ALA A 108 -5.06 3.68 -0.79
N LYS A 109 -5.74 4.82 -0.94
CA LYS A 109 -6.04 5.39 -2.27
C LYS A 109 -4.80 5.79 -3.07
N LYS A 110 -3.76 6.29 -2.40
CA LYS A 110 -2.47 6.65 -3.05
C LYS A 110 -1.73 5.42 -3.58
N LEU A 111 -1.77 4.32 -2.83
CA LEU A 111 -1.02 3.09 -3.07
C LEU A 111 -1.77 2.11 -3.98
N PHE A 112 -3.04 1.87 -3.71
CA PHE A 112 -3.90 0.94 -4.41
C PHE A 112 -4.65 1.66 -5.53
N ARG A 113 -4.03 1.72 -6.72
CA ARG A 113 -4.66 2.24 -7.95
C ARG A 113 -5.48 1.15 -8.66
N ASP A 114 -6.36 1.57 -9.58
CA ASP A 114 -7.29 0.67 -10.30
C ASP A 114 -6.62 -0.43 -11.14
N ASN A 115 -5.33 -0.30 -11.45
CA ASN A 115 -4.57 -1.23 -12.29
C ASN A 115 -3.75 -2.26 -11.49
N MET A 116 -4.05 -2.42 -10.20
CA MET A 116 -3.31 -3.33 -9.32
C MET A 116 -3.80 -4.78 -9.45
N GLN A 117 -2.87 -5.70 -9.61
CA GLN A 117 -3.10 -7.14 -9.66
C GLN A 117 -2.36 -7.78 -8.51
N VAL A 118 -3.09 -8.50 -7.66
CA VAL A 118 -2.55 -9.15 -6.47
C VAL A 118 -2.60 -10.66 -6.71
N THR A 119 -1.50 -11.36 -6.54
CA THR A 119 -1.51 -12.83 -6.63
C THR A 119 -2.13 -13.40 -5.36
N ASN A 120 -1.56 -13.06 -4.21
CA ASN A 120 -1.95 -13.54 -2.90
C ASN A 120 -2.41 -12.37 -2.04
N LEU A 121 -3.69 -12.39 -1.64
CA LEU A 121 -4.24 -11.45 -0.67
C LEU A 121 -4.42 -12.17 0.66
N SER A 122 -3.77 -11.69 1.72
CA SER A 122 -3.98 -12.18 3.08
C SER A 122 -4.66 -11.11 3.92
N LEU A 123 -5.73 -11.51 4.61
CA LEU A 123 -6.38 -10.70 5.63
C LEU A 123 -6.11 -11.31 7.00
N ARG A 124 -5.44 -10.55 7.89
CA ARG A 124 -5.17 -10.97 9.26
C ARG A 124 -5.76 -9.95 10.23
N SER A 125 -6.40 -10.45 11.28
CA SER A 125 -6.95 -9.64 12.35
C SER A 125 -6.47 -10.22 13.67
N ASP A 126 -5.97 -9.36 14.56
CA ASP A 126 -5.75 -9.76 15.95
C ASP A 126 -7.07 -9.52 16.72
N GLY A 127 -7.79 -10.61 17.00
CA GLY A 127 -9.15 -10.57 17.56
C GLY A 127 -10.27 -10.25 16.55
N GLU A 128 -11.46 -9.88 17.04
CA GLU A 128 -12.66 -9.61 16.21
C GLU A 128 -12.70 -8.19 15.59
N ARG A 129 -11.55 -7.56 15.35
CA ARG A 129 -11.51 -6.16 14.87
C ARG A 129 -11.48 -6.11 13.35
N ARG A 130 -12.50 -5.52 12.74
CA ARG A 130 -12.56 -5.28 11.28
C ARG A 130 -11.43 -4.35 10.83
N LEU A 131 -10.94 -4.52 9.60
CA LEU A 131 -10.02 -3.57 8.97
C LEU A 131 -10.81 -2.34 8.50
N THR A 132 -11.23 -1.48 9.43
CA THR A 132 -12.11 -0.32 9.17
C THR A 132 -11.50 0.75 8.27
N TRP A 133 -10.17 0.74 8.15
CA TRP A 133 -9.39 1.70 7.39
C TRP A 133 -9.28 1.39 5.90
N LEU A 134 -9.60 0.17 5.47
CA LEU A 134 -9.58 -0.19 4.07
C LEU A 134 -10.78 0.45 3.35
N PRO A 135 -10.57 1.14 2.22
CA PRO A 135 -11.68 1.63 1.42
C PRO A 135 -12.58 0.47 1.00
N LEU A 136 -13.88 0.54 1.31
CA LEU A 136 -14.85 -0.50 0.92
C LEU A 136 -15.07 -0.56 -0.60
N ASP A 137 -14.72 0.51 -1.31
CA ASP A 137 -14.68 0.61 -2.77
C ASP A 137 -13.41 0.01 -3.37
N LEU A 138 -12.43 -0.41 -2.55
CA LEU A 138 -11.20 -1.01 -3.05
C LEU A 138 -11.49 -2.38 -3.67
N LYS A 139 -11.21 -2.49 -4.96
CA LYS A 139 -11.52 -3.66 -5.77
C LYS A 139 -10.25 -4.22 -6.42
N LEU A 140 -9.64 -5.19 -5.77
CA LEU A 140 -8.40 -5.85 -6.18
C LEU A 140 -8.68 -7.06 -7.05
N LYS A 141 -7.92 -7.23 -8.14
CA LYS A 141 -7.92 -8.49 -8.90
C LYS A 141 -7.00 -9.47 -8.18
N THR A 142 -7.55 -10.56 -7.63
CA THR A 142 -6.83 -11.52 -6.78
C THR A 142 -6.93 -12.94 -7.30
N HIS A 143 -5.87 -13.74 -7.17
CA HIS A 143 -5.90 -15.17 -7.53
C HIS A 143 -6.17 -16.07 -6.33
N GLN A 144 -5.53 -15.77 -5.19
CA GLN A 144 -5.65 -16.52 -3.95
C GLN A 144 -6.00 -15.58 -2.80
N LEU A 145 -6.93 -16.03 -1.95
CA LEU A 145 -7.38 -15.29 -0.77
C LEU A 145 -7.13 -16.12 0.48
N PHE A 146 -6.32 -15.58 1.38
CA PHE A 146 -5.99 -16.19 2.67
C PHE A 146 -6.66 -15.39 3.79
N VAL A 147 -7.47 -16.05 4.61
CA VAL A 147 -8.18 -15.38 5.72
C VAL A 147 -7.75 -16.01 7.03
N GLY A 148 -7.10 -15.20 7.86
CA GLY A 148 -6.66 -15.58 9.20
C GLY A 148 -7.80 -15.73 10.20
N GLN A 149 -7.55 -16.41 11.32
CA GLN A 149 -8.47 -16.41 12.46
C GLN A 149 -8.81 -14.96 12.90
N GLY A 150 -10.09 -14.68 13.15
CA GLY A 150 -10.59 -13.34 13.50
C GLY A 150 -10.85 -12.39 12.32
N ALA A 151 -10.39 -12.71 11.11
CA ALA A 151 -10.59 -11.85 9.94
C ALA A 151 -11.95 -12.11 9.25
N SER A 152 -12.57 -11.04 8.74
CA SER A 152 -13.88 -11.09 8.09
C SER A 152 -13.79 -11.63 6.65
N LEU A 153 -14.32 -12.83 6.42
CA LEU A 153 -14.43 -13.41 5.08
C LEU A 153 -15.31 -12.57 4.15
N ILE A 154 -16.36 -11.93 4.68
CA ILE A 154 -17.26 -11.06 3.92
C ILE A 154 -16.49 -9.84 3.42
N GLN A 155 -15.71 -9.19 4.30
CA GLN A 155 -14.88 -8.06 3.94
C GLN A 155 -13.82 -8.47 2.92
N ALA A 156 -13.20 -9.64 3.11
CA ALA A 156 -12.21 -10.18 2.18
C ALA A 156 -12.80 -10.37 0.77
N LYS A 157 -14.02 -10.93 0.65
CA LYS A 157 -14.71 -11.07 -0.63
C LYS A 157 -15.15 -9.74 -1.26
N GLN A 158 -15.51 -8.74 -0.45
CA GLN A 158 -15.84 -7.40 -0.96
C GLN A 158 -14.65 -6.72 -1.63
N LEU A 159 -13.43 -7.03 -1.17
CA LEU A 159 -12.18 -6.49 -1.74
C LEU A 159 -11.81 -7.13 -3.08
N THR A 160 -12.44 -8.22 -3.48
CA THR A 160 -12.06 -8.98 -4.69
C THR A 160 -12.92 -8.56 -5.89
N ARG A 161 -12.28 -8.33 -7.04
CA ARG A 161 -12.89 -7.80 -8.26
C ARG A 161 -12.80 -8.80 -9.40
N ASP A 162 -13.90 -9.00 -10.13
CA ASP A 162 -14.04 -9.71 -11.42
C ASP A 162 -13.52 -11.17 -11.45
N CYS A 163 -12.86 -11.66 -10.41
CA CYS A 163 -12.28 -12.98 -10.27
C CYS A 163 -12.67 -13.55 -8.90
N ASP A 164 -13.17 -14.79 -8.87
CA ASP A 164 -13.39 -15.54 -7.63
C ASP A 164 -12.06 -16.19 -7.22
N PRO A 165 -11.37 -15.71 -6.16
CA PRO A 165 -10.11 -16.30 -5.75
C PRO A 165 -10.33 -17.63 -5.04
N THR A 166 -9.32 -18.50 -5.11
CA THR A 166 -9.30 -19.70 -4.26
C THR A 166 -9.13 -19.28 -2.80
N ILE A 167 -10.08 -19.65 -1.94
CA ILE A 167 -10.12 -19.25 -0.53
C ILE A 167 -9.43 -20.30 0.34
N GLN A 168 -8.48 -19.86 1.17
CA GLN A 168 -7.79 -20.68 2.16
C GLN A 168 -7.93 -20.03 3.55
N ARG A 169 -8.19 -20.85 4.57
CA ARG A 169 -8.13 -20.40 5.98
C ARG A 169 -6.74 -20.71 6.52
N ILE A 170 -6.11 -19.73 7.15
CA ILE A 170 -4.75 -19.80 7.71
C ILE A 170 -4.70 -19.40 9.18
#